data_AF-A0A6P1W5N8-F1
#
_entry.id   AF-A0A6P1W5N8-F1
#
_cell.length_a   1.000
_cell.length_b   1.000
_cell.length_c   1.000
_cell.angle_alpha   90.00
_cell.angle_beta   90.00
_cell.angle_gamma   90.00
#
_symmetry.space_group_name_H-M   'P 1'
#
loop_
_entity.id
_entity.type
_entity.pdbx_description
1 polymer ?
#
loop_
_entity_poly.entity_id
_entity_poly.type
_entity_poly.pdbx_seq_one_letter_code
_entity_poly.pdbx_strand_id
1 'polypeptide(L)' 'MKTNKQQQQEPSPTIDDITKEAKRLYAMGFSLKNAVWLAITTLRGKTKNQ' A
#
# COMPACT_ATOMS: atom_id res chain seq x y z
N MET A 1 -28.41 24.28 1.19
CA MET A 1 -26.97 24.06 1.45
C MET A 1 -26.64 22.64 1.03
N LYS A 2 -25.86 22.44 -0.05
CA LYS A 2 -25.42 21.12 -0.50
C LYS A 2 -24.03 20.89 0.07
N THR A 3 -23.95 20.15 1.17
CA THR A 3 -22.66 19.69 1.71
C THR A 3 -22.13 18.62 0.76
N ASN A 4 -21.20 18.99 -0.12
CA ASN A 4 -20.43 18.02 -0.89
C ASN A 4 -19.62 17.20 0.11
N LYS A 5 -20.01 15.94 0.30
CA LYS A 5 -19.12 14.93 0.89
C LYS A 5 -17.90 14.88 -0.01
N GLN A 6 -16.78 15.42 0.48
CA GLN A 6 -15.47 15.11 -0.03
C GLN A 6 -15.39 13.59 -0.08
N GLN A 7 -15.35 13.04 -1.28
CA GLN A 7 -15.04 11.63 -1.49
C GLN A 7 -13.68 11.44 -0.81
N GLN A 8 -13.70 10.76 0.34
CA GLN A 8 -12.51 10.24 0.98
C GLN A 8 -11.82 9.41 -0.09
N GLN A 9 -10.81 9.98 -0.70
CA GLN A 9 -9.94 9.31 -1.63
C GLN A 9 -9.27 8.22 -0.78
N GLU A 10 -9.75 6.98 -0.93
CA GLU A 10 -9.09 5.84 -0.31
C GLU A 10 -7.61 5.96 -0.61
N PRO A 11 -6.71 5.89 0.39
CA PRO A 11 -5.29 6.05 0.16
C PRO A 11 -4.84 4.89 -0.73
N SER A 12 -4.80 5.14 -2.03
CA SER A 12 -4.14 4.27 -2.98
C SER A 12 -2.68 4.20 -2.53
N PRO A 13 -2.12 3.00 -2.35
CA PRO A 13 -0.81 2.89 -1.77
C PRO A 13 0.21 3.62 -2.63
N THR A 14 0.89 4.56 -2.01
CA THR A 14 1.88 5.38 -2.70
C THR A 14 3.13 4.55 -2.95
N ILE A 15 4.00 5.05 -3.84
CA ILE A 15 5.31 4.43 -4.07
C ILE A 15 6.13 4.39 -2.76
N ASP A 16 5.95 5.39 -1.89
CA ASP A 16 6.61 5.45 -0.59
C ASP A 16 6.14 4.32 0.34
N ASP A 17 4.83 4.03 0.37
CA ASP A 17 4.28 2.92 1.15
C ASP A 17 4.81 1.58 0.66
N ILE A 18 4.84 1.39 -0.66
CA ILE A 18 5.40 0.18 -1.30
C ILE A 18 6.87 0.03 -0.94
N THR A 19 7.63 1.12 -1.00
CA THR A 19 9.07 1.12 -0.70
C THR A 19 9.33 0.80 0.78
N LYS A 20 8.51 1.34 1.68
CA LYS A 20 8.60 1.07 3.12
C LYS A 20 8.32 -0.40 3.44
N GLU A 21 7.24 -0.96 2.88
CA GLU A 21 6.90 -2.37 3.11
C GLU A 21 7.90 -3.31 2.41
N ALA A 22 8.37 -2.97 1.21
CA ALA A 22 9.39 -3.75 0.51
C ALA A 22 10.71 -3.77 1.28
N LYS A 23 11.14 -2.64 1.88
CA LYS A 23 12.32 -2.61 2.78
C LYS A 23 12.14 -3.52 3.99
N ARG A 24 10.95 -3.53 4.59
CA ARG A 24 10.62 -4.41 5.73
C ARG A 24 10.73 -5.88 5.34
N LEU A 25 10.15 -6.26 4.21
CA LEU A 25 10.20 -7.63 3.69
C LEU A 25 11.62 -8.03 3.28
N TYR A 26 12.39 -7.13 2.68
CA TYR A 26 13.80 -7.37 2.39
C TYR A 26 14.62 -7.62 3.66
N ALA A 27 14.38 -6.83 4.72
CA ALA A 27 15.02 -7.05 6.03
C ALA A 27 14.62 -8.37 6.71
N MET A 28 13.47 -8.94 6.34
CA MET A 28 13.01 -10.27 6.77
C MET A 28 13.63 -11.43 5.98
N GLY A 29 14.48 -11.13 4.99
CA GLY A 29 15.17 -12.14 4.17
C GLY A 29 14.47 -12.48 2.85
N PHE A 30 13.41 -11.75 2.48
CA PHE A 30 12.82 -11.90 1.14
C PHE A 30 13.73 -11.28 0.07
N SER A 31 13.79 -11.88 -1.11
CA SER A 31 14.47 -11.28 -2.26
C SER A 31 13.82 -9.96 -2.66
N LEU A 32 14.58 -9.01 -3.23
CA LEU A 32 14.06 -7.69 -3.61
C LEU A 32 12.82 -7.78 -4.52
N LYS A 33 12.82 -8.70 -5.49
CA LYS A 33 11.69 -8.95 -6.38
C LYS A 33 10.45 -9.41 -5.60
N ASN A 34 10.61 -10.36 -4.68
CA ASN A 34 9.50 -10.87 -3.87
C ASN A 34 8.99 -9.84 -2.88
N ALA A 35 9.90 -9.06 -2.28
CA ALA A 35 9.58 -7.99 -1.34
C ALA A 35 8.71 -6.90 -1.98
N VAL A 36 9.06 -6.44 -3.19
CA VAL A 36 8.26 -5.44 -3.93
C VAL A 36 6.89 -6.01 -4.32
N TRP A 37 6.83 -7.25 -4.82
CA TRP A 37 5.57 -7.88 -5.20
C TRP A 37 4.64 -8.10 -3.99
N LEU A 38 5.18 -8.57 -2.86
CA LEU A 38 4.45 -8.74 -1.60
C LEU A 38 4.00 -7.41 -1.00
N ALA A 39 4.82 -6.35 -1.10
CA ALA A 39 4.44 -5.01 -0.67
C ALA A 39 3.23 -4.47 -1.45
N ILE A 40 3.27 -4.58 -2.79
CA ILE A 40 2.16 -4.13 -3.65
C ILE A 40 0.88 -4.92 -3.35
N THR A 41 0.96 -6.25 -3.26
CA THR A 41 -0.20 -7.11 -2.99
C THR A 41 -0.80 -6.86 -1.60
N THR A 42 0.05 -6.72 -0.58
CA THR A 42 -0.38 -6.42 0.81
C THR A 42 -1.08 -5.06 0.89
N LEU A 43 -0.50 -4.04 0.27
CA LEU A 43 -1.05 -2.69 0.29
C LEU A 43 -2.34 -2.57 -0.53
N ARG A 44 -2.42 -3.22 -1.70
CA ARG A 44 -3.68 -3.34 -2.47
C ARG A 44 -4.76 -4.14 -1.74
N GLY A 45 -4.38 -5.09 -0.88
CA GLY A 45 -5.31 -5.83 -0.03
C GLY A 45 -5.92 -4.97 1.07
N LYS A 46 -5.12 -4.08 1.67
CA LYS A 46 -5.59 -3.13 2.69
C LYS A 46 -6.59 -2.10 2.15
N THR A 47 -6.47 -1.70 0.89
CA THR A 47 -7.41 -0.75 0.26
C THR A 47 -8.74 -1.37 -0.16
N LYS A 48 -8.95 -2.70 -0.03
CA LYS A 48 -10.23 -3.33 -0.37
C LYS A 48 -11.13 -3.59 0.86
N ASN A 49 -10.67 -3.26 2.06
CA ASN A 49 -11.34 -3.60 3.31
C ASN A 49 -11.67 -2.36 4.17
N GLN A 50 -11.92 -1.22 3.52
CA GLN A 50 -12.47 -0.01 4.18
C GLN A 50 -13.79 0.40 3.53
#